data_AF-A0A9P9TFN9-F1
#
_entry.id   AF-A0A9P9TFN9-F1
#
_cell.length_a   1.000
_cell.length_b   1.000
_cell.length_c   1.000
_cell.angle_alpha   90.00
_cell.angle_beta   90.00
_cell.angle_gamma   90.00
#
_symmetry.space_group_name_H-M   'P 1'
#
loop_
_entity.id
_entity.type
_entity.pdbx_description
1 polymer ?
#
loop_
_entity_poly.entity_id
_entity_poly.type
_entity_poly.pdbx_seq_one_letter_code
_entity_poly.pdbx_strand_id
1 'polypeptide(L)'
;MATMISSTEVHGARLLREIAAEEGSLEDLLKDLRTTLIPIPTRTGIPDLDSLWQTHGGKLSITGRTLPLLHHILIQLVSPAHLNGTIALVDLTGRFSPSHLLTVTSLPETSVSNSNLKTLNLQKEYLGKEDLQHIHVFKPTKSNLQSTLASIEPYMLYGPHRSHGREWLGVIVNGGAGGDINLGWRGWLRVETENVGAFGEGVSVEEVFFGERGRRAEVVDQKGWRAEDVGAAGGGGGFVWR
;
A
#
# COMPACT_ATOMS: atom_id res chain seq x y z
N MET A 1 -67.19 -24.74 -0.36
CA MET A 1 -66.55 -25.81 0.41
C MET A 1 -65.16 -25.32 0.79
N ALA A 2 -64.92 -25.07 2.08
CA ALA A 2 -63.63 -24.57 2.56
C ALA A 2 -62.68 -25.75 2.77
N THR A 3 -61.54 -25.74 2.09
CA THR A 3 -60.44 -26.69 2.28
C THR A 3 -59.84 -26.45 3.67
N MET A 4 -60.09 -27.36 4.61
CA MET A 4 -59.40 -27.36 5.90
C MET A 4 -57.96 -27.80 5.67
N ILE A 5 -57.04 -26.83 5.69
CA ILE A 5 -55.59 -27.10 5.68
C ILE A 5 -55.22 -27.61 7.07
N SER A 6 -54.54 -28.75 7.14
CA SER A 6 -54.16 -29.38 8.40
C SER A 6 -53.09 -28.55 9.13
N SER A 7 -53.16 -28.48 10.46
CA SER A 7 -52.14 -27.83 11.31
C SER A 7 -50.71 -28.34 11.01
N THR A 8 -50.59 -29.63 10.67
CA THR A 8 -49.32 -30.26 10.29
C THR A 8 -48.78 -29.73 8.96
N GLU A 9 -49.65 -29.36 8.04
CA GLU A 9 -49.32 -28.84 6.70
C GLU A 9 -48.85 -27.38 6.80
N VAL A 10 -49.49 -26.59 7.67
CA VAL A 10 -49.06 -25.22 8.00
C VAL A 10 -47.70 -25.23 8.71
N HIS A 11 -47.49 -26.17 9.63
CA HIS A 11 -46.22 -26.32 10.34
C HIS A 11 -45.08 -26.77 9.43
N GLY A 12 -45.33 -27.75 8.54
CA GLY A 12 -44.37 -28.20 7.54
C GLY A 12 -43.99 -27.11 6.54
N ALA A 13 -44.97 -26.33 6.07
CA ALA A 13 -44.71 -25.21 5.17
C ALA A 13 -43.88 -24.10 5.83
N ARG A 14 -44.03 -23.89 7.14
CA ARG A 14 -43.22 -22.94 7.92
C ARG A 14 -41.78 -23.43 8.09
N LEU A 15 -41.58 -24.71 8.45
CA LEU A 15 -40.26 -25.32 8.59
C LEU A 15 -39.47 -25.28 7.28
N LEU A 16 -40.11 -25.59 6.14
CA LEU A 16 -39.47 -25.48 4.83
C LEU A 16 -39.11 -24.03 4.46
N ARG A 17 -39.89 -23.04 4.94
CA ARG A 17 -39.60 -21.62 4.74
C ARG A 17 -38.48 -21.11 5.64
N GLU A 18 -38.36 -21.64 6.85
CA GLU A 18 -37.24 -21.39 7.76
C GLU A 18 -35.94 -22.03 7.22
N ILE A 19 -36.00 -23.27 6.72
CA ILE A 19 -34.84 -23.94 6.09
C ILE A 19 -34.40 -23.22 4.80
N ALA A 20 -35.35 -22.81 3.96
CA ALA A 20 -35.04 -22.01 2.77
C ALA A 20 -34.52 -20.59 3.09
N ALA A 21 -34.70 -20.11 4.33
CA ALA A 21 -34.12 -18.86 4.82
C ALA A 21 -32.76 -19.06 5.51
N GLU A 22 -32.46 -20.28 5.96
CA GLU A 22 -31.21 -20.67 6.63
C GLU A 22 -30.17 -21.29 5.69
N GLU A 23 -30.54 -21.66 4.46
CA GLU A 23 -29.60 -21.95 3.38
C GLU A 23 -28.95 -20.63 2.91
N GLY A 24 -27.96 -20.14 3.67
CA GLY A 24 -27.03 -19.13 3.19
C GLY A 24 -26.47 -19.55 1.83
N SER A 25 -26.33 -18.60 0.90
CA SER A 25 -25.92 -18.96 -0.46
C SER A 25 -24.51 -19.57 -0.43
N LEU A 26 -24.19 -20.40 -1.42
CA LEU A 26 -22.85 -20.96 -1.56
C LEU A 26 -21.78 -19.85 -1.55
N GLU A 27 -22.11 -18.69 -2.11
CA GLU A 27 -21.28 -17.49 -2.10
C GLU A 27 -21.09 -16.92 -0.69
N ASP A 28 -22.11 -16.93 0.16
CA ASP A 28 -22.01 -16.50 1.56
C ASP A 28 -21.16 -17.48 2.37
N LEU A 29 -21.34 -18.78 2.17
CA LEU A 29 -20.53 -19.82 2.82
C LEU A 29 -19.07 -19.79 2.35
N LEU A 30 -18.82 -19.57 1.05
CA LEU A 30 -17.48 -19.38 0.51
C LEU A 30 -16.84 -18.10 1.01
N LYS A 31 -17.61 -17.02 1.15
CA LYS A 31 -17.15 -15.75 1.71
C LYS A 31 -16.78 -15.92 3.18
N ASP A 32 -17.62 -16.59 3.97
CA ASP A 32 -17.37 -16.88 5.38
C ASP A 32 -16.18 -17.82 5.57
N LEU A 33 -16.05 -18.88 4.76
CA LEU A 33 -14.86 -19.74 4.76
C LEU A 33 -13.61 -18.97 4.38
N ARG A 34 -13.68 -18.08 3.38
CA ARG A 34 -12.56 -17.25 2.95
C ARG A 34 -12.13 -16.27 4.04
N THR A 35 -13.07 -15.67 4.77
CA THR A 35 -12.75 -14.79 5.90
C THR A 35 -12.27 -15.55 7.14
N THR A 36 -12.69 -16.81 7.33
CA THR A 36 -12.38 -17.60 8.54
C THR A 36 -11.08 -18.39 8.40
N LEU A 37 -10.77 -18.90 7.20
CA LEU A 37 -9.64 -19.80 6.97
C LEU A 37 -8.41 -19.13 6.35
N ILE A 38 -8.59 -17.99 5.68
CA ILE A 38 -7.49 -17.27 5.05
C ILE A 38 -7.28 -15.98 5.84
N PRO A 39 -6.29 -15.92 6.76
CA PRO A 39 -5.90 -14.63 7.31
C PRO A 39 -5.64 -13.69 6.14
N ILE A 40 -6.22 -12.48 6.17
CA ILE A 40 -6.03 -11.48 5.12
C ILE A 40 -4.52 -11.32 4.95
N PRO A 41 -3.93 -11.75 3.82
CA PRO A 41 -2.50 -11.79 3.69
C PRO A 41 -1.93 -10.38 3.88
N THR A 42 -0.77 -10.27 4.53
CA THR A 42 -0.04 -9.01 4.66
C THR A 42 0.15 -8.43 3.26
N ARG A 43 -0.56 -7.33 2.98
CA ARG A 43 -0.69 -6.77 1.64
C ARG A 43 0.47 -5.86 1.30
N THR A 44 1.04 -5.20 2.30
CA THR A 44 2.08 -4.20 2.12
C THR A 44 3.42 -4.58 2.74
N GLY A 45 3.44 -5.55 3.68
CA GLY A 45 4.63 -5.92 4.43
C GLY A 45 4.94 -4.97 5.59
N ILE A 46 4.12 -3.94 5.79
CA ILE A 46 4.26 -2.94 6.86
C ILE A 46 3.18 -3.25 7.91
N PRO A 47 3.53 -3.77 9.10
CA PRO A 47 2.53 -4.25 10.08
C PRO A 47 1.49 -3.19 10.48
N ASP A 48 1.93 -1.96 10.73
CA ASP A 48 1.02 -0.86 11.12
C ASP A 48 0.06 -0.49 9.98
N LEU A 49 0.57 -0.48 8.74
CA LEU A 49 -0.23 -0.17 7.56
C LEU A 49 -1.21 -1.30 7.23
N ASP A 50 -0.80 -2.56 7.37
CA ASP A 50 -1.65 -3.73 7.16
C ASP A 50 -2.79 -3.76 8.20
N SER A 51 -2.52 -3.37 9.45
CA SER A 51 -3.56 -3.22 10.50
C SER A 51 -4.59 -2.14 10.14
N LEU A 52 -4.13 -0.98 9.66
CA LEU A 52 -5.01 0.09 9.18
C LEU A 52 -5.80 -0.35 7.94
N TRP A 53 -5.15 -1.05 7.01
CA TRP A 53 -5.77 -1.56 5.79
C TRP A 53 -6.94 -2.50 6.08
N GLN A 54 -6.76 -3.42 7.03
CA GLN A 54 -7.81 -4.36 7.45
C GLN A 54 -9.03 -3.62 8.03
N THR A 55 -8.79 -2.56 8.80
CA THR A 55 -9.86 -1.72 9.40
C THR A 55 -10.70 -1.02 8.33
N HIS A 56 -10.12 -0.68 7.18
CA HIS A 56 -10.80 0.02 6.07
C HIS A 56 -11.31 -0.92 4.96
N GLY A 57 -11.56 -2.19 5.28
CA GLY A 57 -12.26 -3.12 4.39
C GLY A 57 -11.48 -3.49 3.13
N GLY A 58 -10.15 -3.42 3.18
CA GLY A 58 -9.32 -3.98 2.11
C GLY A 58 -8.92 -3.00 1.00
N LYS A 59 -9.15 -1.68 1.13
CA LYS A 59 -8.75 -0.67 0.14
C LYS A 59 -7.92 0.45 0.75
N LEU A 60 -6.67 0.58 0.34
CA LEU A 60 -5.80 1.64 0.79
C LEU A 60 -5.90 2.89 -0.09
N SER A 61 -6.39 3.98 0.50
CA SER A 61 -6.54 5.27 -0.18
C SER A 61 -5.71 6.33 0.54
N ILE A 62 -4.63 6.78 -0.10
CA ILE A 62 -3.60 7.64 0.49
C ILE A 62 -3.74 9.07 -0.07
N THR A 63 -3.59 10.07 0.78
CA THR A 63 -3.62 11.50 0.44
C THR A 63 -2.41 12.26 1.03
N GLY A 64 -2.25 13.54 0.67
CA GLY A 64 -1.13 14.38 1.12
C GLY A 64 0.16 14.16 0.31
N ARG A 65 1.31 14.05 1.00
CA ARG A 65 2.62 13.80 0.38
C ARG A 65 2.79 12.31 0.12
N THR A 66 2.13 11.81 -0.91
CA THR A 66 1.94 10.36 -1.15
C THR A 66 3.19 9.61 -1.64
N LEU A 67 4.07 10.28 -2.40
CA LEU A 67 5.21 9.64 -3.06
C LEU A 67 6.19 8.93 -2.09
N PRO A 68 6.62 9.52 -0.97
CA PRO A 68 7.47 8.82 0.01
C PRO A 68 6.90 7.48 0.48
N LEU A 69 5.61 7.44 0.81
CA LEU A 69 4.96 6.19 1.22
C LEU A 69 4.86 5.21 0.05
N LEU A 70 4.59 5.68 -1.16
CA LEU A 70 4.62 4.85 -2.36
C LEU A 70 5.98 4.15 -2.53
N HIS A 71 7.09 4.88 -2.43
CA HIS A 71 8.42 4.28 -2.56
C HIS A 71 8.67 3.24 -1.45
N HIS A 72 8.27 3.55 -0.22
CA HIS A 72 8.40 2.63 0.91
C HIS A 72 7.59 1.34 0.69
N ILE A 73 6.32 1.45 0.28
CA ILE A 73 5.47 0.30 -0.06
C ILE A 73 6.08 -0.51 -1.21
N LEU A 74 6.55 0.13 -2.28
CA LEU A 74 7.16 -0.58 -3.42
C LEU A 74 8.37 -1.40 -2.99
N ILE A 75 9.22 -0.86 -2.09
CA ILE A 75 10.37 -1.59 -1.55
C ILE A 75 9.92 -2.84 -0.80
N GLN A 76 8.92 -2.73 0.08
CA GLN A 76 8.39 -3.86 0.84
C GLN A 76 7.75 -4.93 -0.06
N LEU A 77 7.04 -4.51 -1.10
CA LEU A 77 6.35 -5.44 -2.02
C LEU A 77 7.33 -6.29 -2.84
N VAL A 78 8.45 -5.71 -3.31
CA VAL A 78 9.37 -6.42 -4.24
C VAL A 78 10.62 -6.98 -3.58
N SER A 79 10.94 -6.56 -2.36
CA SER A 79 12.10 -7.05 -1.62
C SER A 79 11.99 -8.56 -1.35
N PRO A 80 13.06 -9.33 -1.60
CA PRO A 80 13.12 -10.76 -1.28
C PRO A 80 13.00 -11.05 0.22
N ALA A 81 13.32 -10.07 1.07
CA ALA A 81 13.20 -10.20 2.52
C ALA A 81 11.76 -10.10 3.03
N HIS A 82 10.83 -9.70 2.16
CA HIS A 82 9.43 -9.39 2.48
C HIS A 82 8.49 -10.22 1.61
N LEU A 83 7.71 -9.55 0.75
CA LEU A 83 6.67 -10.21 -0.03
C LEU A 83 7.20 -10.83 -1.33
N ASN A 84 8.39 -10.42 -1.79
CA ASN A 84 9.05 -10.96 -2.98
C ASN A 84 8.11 -11.08 -4.20
N GLY A 85 7.23 -10.10 -4.37
CA GLY A 85 6.19 -10.11 -5.39
C GLY A 85 6.53 -9.29 -6.62
N THR A 86 5.53 -9.12 -7.47
CA THR A 86 5.53 -8.18 -8.59
C THR A 86 4.29 -7.30 -8.57
N ILE A 87 4.44 -6.05 -9.04
CA ILE A 87 3.41 -5.03 -8.94
C ILE A 87 3.31 -4.22 -10.24
N ALA A 88 2.09 -3.82 -10.59
CA ALA A 88 1.83 -2.82 -11.63
C ALA A 88 1.56 -1.46 -11.00
N LEU A 89 2.29 -0.43 -11.43
CA LEU A 89 2.10 0.96 -11.03
C LEU A 89 1.55 1.78 -12.19
N VAL A 90 0.34 2.30 -12.05
CA VAL A 90 -0.28 3.23 -12.99
C VAL A 90 -0.01 4.66 -12.52
N ASP A 91 0.92 5.37 -13.17
CA ASP A 91 1.25 6.75 -12.83
C ASP A 91 0.52 7.73 -13.75
N LEU A 92 -0.62 8.24 -13.28
CA LEU A 92 -1.42 9.26 -13.95
C LEU A 92 -0.87 10.68 -13.72
N THR A 93 -0.01 10.86 -12.70
CA THR A 93 0.57 12.17 -12.39
C THR A 93 1.82 12.47 -13.19
N GLY A 94 2.51 11.44 -13.68
CA GLY A 94 3.83 11.54 -14.29
C GLY A 94 4.95 11.89 -13.29
N ARG A 95 4.65 11.96 -11.98
CA ARG A 95 5.58 12.39 -10.93
C ARG A 95 6.35 11.25 -10.29
N PHE A 96 6.01 10.00 -10.60
CA PHE A 96 6.77 8.87 -10.09
C PHE A 96 8.15 8.81 -10.75
N SER A 97 9.19 8.72 -9.90
CA SER A 97 10.58 8.59 -10.31
C SER A 97 11.23 7.37 -9.65
N PRO A 98 11.74 6.40 -10.43
CA PRO A 98 12.46 5.24 -9.89
C PRO A 98 13.73 5.62 -9.11
N SER A 99 14.26 6.83 -9.31
CA SER A 99 15.47 7.31 -8.65
C SER A 99 15.36 7.42 -7.13
N HIS A 100 14.17 7.26 -6.55
CA HIS A 100 13.96 7.27 -5.10
C HIS A 100 13.85 5.85 -4.51
N LEU A 101 13.90 4.80 -5.34
CA LEU A 101 13.93 3.39 -4.93
C LEU A 101 15.37 2.90 -4.63
N LEU A 102 16.31 3.80 -4.32
CA LEU A 102 17.75 3.55 -4.47
C LEU A 102 18.28 2.32 -3.72
N THR A 103 18.71 1.38 -4.57
CA THR A 103 19.71 0.31 -4.41
C THR A 103 21.11 0.85 -4.09
N VAL A 104 21.83 0.23 -3.17
CA VAL A 104 23.30 0.31 -3.15
C VAL A 104 23.84 -0.70 -4.15
N THR A 105 24.60 -0.23 -5.13
CA THR A 105 25.44 -1.09 -5.97
C THR A 105 26.49 -1.70 -5.05
N SER A 106 26.63 -3.03 -5.05
CA SER A 106 27.65 -3.73 -4.28
C SER A 106 28.98 -2.99 -4.38
N LEU A 107 29.55 -2.63 -3.24
CA LEU A 107 30.90 -2.11 -3.17
C LEU A 107 31.82 -3.13 -3.87
N PRO A 108 32.77 -2.69 -4.71
CA PRO A 108 33.73 -3.62 -5.30
C PRO A 108 34.42 -4.40 -4.18
N GLU A 109 34.44 -5.71 -4.33
CA GLU A 109 35.12 -6.66 -3.44
C GLU A 109 36.61 -6.33 -3.39
N THR A 110 37.00 -5.38 -2.56
CA THR A 110 38.39 -5.23 -2.12
C THR A 110 38.45 -5.61 -0.66
N SER A 111 38.81 -6.87 -0.48
CA SER A 111 39.36 -7.51 0.71
C SER A 111 40.06 -6.53 1.67
N VAL A 112 39.43 -6.25 2.81
CA VAL A 112 40.17 -5.95 4.05
C VAL A 112 39.41 -6.55 5.22
N SER A 113 39.92 -7.68 5.71
CA SER A 113 39.61 -8.21 7.03
C SER A 113 40.02 -7.18 8.08
N ASN A 114 39.10 -6.76 8.96
CA ASN A 114 39.22 -6.91 10.41
C ASN A 114 38.24 -6.03 11.19
N SER A 115 37.69 -6.66 12.23
CA SER A 115 37.24 -6.12 13.53
C SER A 115 36.04 -5.16 13.58
N ASN A 116 34.98 -5.68 14.22
CA ASN A 116 34.14 -4.98 15.18
C ASN A 116 33.40 -3.72 14.73
N LEU A 117 32.65 -3.83 13.65
CA LEU A 117 31.53 -2.93 13.38
C LEU A 117 30.20 -3.69 13.57
N LYS A 118 29.88 -4.03 14.83
CA LYS A 118 28.46 -4.13 15.24
C LYS A 118 27.91 -2.69 15.32
N THR A 119 27.88 -2.03 14.17
CA THR A 119 27.41 -0.65 14.05
C THR A 119 25.92 -0.72 13.77
N LEU A 120 25.14 -0.48 14.82
CA LEU A 120 23.78 0.07 14.82
C LEU A 120 22.92 -0.31 13.59
N ASN A 121 22.04 -1.29 13.79
CA ASN A 121 20.93 -1.66 12.91
C ASN A 121 20.03 -0.45 12.58
N LEU A 122 20.45 0.39 11.64
CA LEU A 122 19.56 1.18 10.81
C LEU A 122 19.27 0.30 9.59
N GLN A 123 18.17 -0.45 9.65
CA GLN A 123 17.66 -1.28 8.55
C GLN A 123 17.31 -0.41 7.35
N LYS A 124 18.32 0.02 6.60
CA LYS A 124 18.10 0.54 5.26
C LYS A 124 18.05 -0.69 4.37
N GLU A 125 16.84 -1.15 4.08
CA GLU A 125 16.60 -2.26 3.18
C GLU A 125 16.87 -1.79 1.76
N TYR A 126 17.93 -2.30 1.16
CA TYR A 126 18.35 -1.93 -0.17
C TYR A 126 17.83 -2.97 -1.17
N LEU A 127 17.11 -2.54 -2.19
CA LEU A 127 16.66 -3.42 -3.30
C LEU A 127 17.84 -3.74 -4.22
N GLY A 128 17.97 -4.97 -4.72
CA GLY A 128 18.90 -5.30 -5.80
C GLY A 128 18.43 -4.77 -7.17
N LYS A 129 19.30 -4.80 -8.17
CA LYS A 129 18.93 -4.42 -9.56
C LYS A 129 17.88 -5.39 -10.13
N GLU A 130 17.98 -6.65 -9.74
CA GLU A 130 17.05 -7.72 -10.02
C GLU A 130 15.65 -7.42 -9.47
N ASP A 131 15.54 -6.88 -8.25
CA ASP A 131 14.26 -6.61 -7.60
C ASP A 131 13.46 -5.50 -8.31
N LEU A 132 14.17 -4.52 -8.87
CA LEU A 132 13.55 -3.43 -9.63
C LEU A 132 12.87 -3.92 -10.93
N GLN A 133 13.22 -5.10 -11.44
CA GLN A 133 12.61 -5.69 -12.65
C GLN A 133 11.16 -6.16 -12.41
N HIS A 134 10.69 -6.10 -11.16
CA HIS A 134 9.38 -6.57 -10.75
C HIS A 134 8.37 -5.43 -10.49
N ILE A 135 8.77 -4.18 -10.76
CA ILE A 135 7.90 -3.00 -10.74
C ILE A 135 7.60 -2.58 -12.19
N HIS A 136 6.37 -2.79 -12.65
CA HIS A 136 5.95 -2.44 -14.01
C HIS A 136 5.19 -1.12 -14.02
N VAL A 137 5.79 -0.08 -14.58
CA VAL A 137 5.23 1.27 -14.56
C VAL A 137 4.50 1.58 -15.86
N PHE A 138 3.22 1.91 -15.76
CA PHE A 138 2.36 2.35 -16.85
C PHE A 138 2.08 3.84 -16.70
N LYS A 139 2.39 4.64 -17.74
CA LYS A 139 2.14 6.09 -17.78
C LYS A 139 1.10 6.40 -18.87
N PRO A 140 -0.19 6.07 -18.66
CA PRO A 140 -1.21 6.33 -19.65
C PRO A 140 -1.50 7.83 -19.77
N THR A 141 -1.90 8.22 -20.97
CA THR A 141 -2.52 9.51 -21.28
C THR A 141 -4.04 9.38 -21.20
N LYS A 142 -4.77 10.50 -21.23
CA LYS A 142 -6.24 10.49 -21.30
C LYS A 142 -6.78 9.68 -22.48
N SER A 143 -6.06 9.67 -23.61
CA SER A 143 -6.51 9.02 -24.84
C SER A 143 -6.38 7.49 -24.84
N ASN A 144 -5.41 6.94 -24.10
CA ASN A 144 -5.12 5.50 -24.09
C ASN A 144 -5.34 4.87 -22.72
N LEU A 145 -5.88 5.60 -21.74
CA LEU A 145 -6.12 5.10 -20.38
C LEU A 145 -6.90 3.78 -20.36
N GLN A 146 -8.03 3.71 -21.05
CA GLN A 146 -8.86 2.52 -21.08
C GLN A 146 -8.12 1.32 -21.68
N SER A 147 -7.45 1.50 -22.82
CA SER A 147 -6.65 0.44 -23.44
C SER A 147 -5.47 0.00 -22.57
N THR A 148 -4.81 0.95 -21.89
CA THR A 148 -3.71 0.63 -20.97
C THR A 148 -4.23 -0.18 -19.79
N LEU A 149 -5.31 0.25 -19.14
CA LEU A 149 -5.91 -0.49 -18.02
C LEU A 149 -6.33 -1.91 -18.41
N ALA A 150 -6.97 -2.07 -19.58
CA ALA A 150 -7.35 -3.38 -20.10
C ALA A 150 -6.15 -4.28 -20.44
N SER A 151 -4.97 -3.70 -20.68
CA SER A 151 -3.75 -4.44 -21.02
C SER A 151 -2.90 -4.86 -19.82
N ILE A 152 -3.12 -4.28 -18.62
CA ILE A 152 -2.26 -4.53 -17.44
C ILE A 152 -2.29 -6.00 -17.05
N GLU A 153 -3.47 -6.56 -16.82
CA GLU A 153 -3.60 -7.95 -16.37
C GLU A 153 -3.06 -8.96 -17.40
N PRO A 154 -3.42 -8.89 -18.70
CA PRO A 154 -2.81 -9.75 -19.72
C PRO A 154 -1.29 -9.63 -19.78
N TYR A 155 -0.75 -8.41 -19.63
CA TYR A 155 0.70 -8.19 -19.60
C TYR A 155 1.35 -8.78 -18.33
N MET A 156 0.75 -8.60 -17.15
CA MET A 156 1.29 -9.10 -15.88
C MET A 156 1.23 -10.63 -15.75
N LEU A 157 0.24 -11.26 -16.38
CA LEU A 157 0.06 -12.72 -16.33
C LEU A 157 0.81 -13.44 -17.46
N TYR A 158 0.78 -12.89 -18.67
CA TYR A 158 1.23 -13.56 -19.88
C TYR A 158 2.23 -12.75 -20.72
N GLY A 159 2.53 -11.53 -20.31
CA GLY A 159 3.41 -10.64 -21.04
C GLY A 159 4.89 -11.03 -20.92
N PRO A 160 5.73 -10.51 -21.82
CA PRO A 160 7.17 -10.77 -21.82
C PRO A 160 7.86 -9.92 -20.75
N HIS A 161 7.96 -10.42 -19.52
CA HIS A 161 8.67 -9.76 -18.42
C HIS A 161 9.38 -10.73 -17.49
N ARG A 162 10.40 -10.27 -16.77
CA ARG A 162 11.24 -11.13 -15.90
C ARG A 162 10.61 -11.48 -14.55
N SER A 163 9.34 -11.14 -14.34
CA SER A 163 8.62 -11.39 -13.09
C SER A 163 7.97 -12.77 -12.99
N HIS A 164 8.21 -13.65 -13.97
CA HIS A 164 7.74 -15.03 -13.92
C HIS A 164 8.22 -15.74 -12.65
N GLY A 165 7.30 -16.39 -11.92
CA GLY A 165 7.59 -17.09 -10.66
C GLY A 165 7.41 -16.27 -9.39
N ARG A 166 7.15 -14.95 -9.49
CA ARG A 166 6.71 -14.12 -8.34
C ARG A 166 5.19 -13.97 -8.36
N GLU A 167 4.59 -13.85 -7.17
CA GLU A 167 3.16 -13.55 -7.04
C GLU A 167 2.88 -12.12 -7.52
N TRP A 168 1.80 -11.95 -8.28
CA TRP A 168 1.30 -10.63 -8.64
C TRP A 168 0.46 -10.07 -7.49
N LEU A 169 0.98 -9.03 -6.83
CA LEU A 169 0.40 -8.48 -5.60
C LEU A 169 -0.71 -7.42 -5.84
N GLY A 170 -0.92 -7.02 -7.10
CA GLY A 170 -2.01 -6.14 -7.51
C GLY A 170 -1.59 -4.91 -8.31
N VAL A 171 -2.43 -3.86 -8.24
CA VAL A 171 -2.25 -2.61 -8.99
C VAL A 171 -2.26 -1.41 -8.05
N ILE A 172 -1.25 -0.56 -8.19
CA ILE A 172 -1.17 0.75 -7.52
C ILE A 172 -1.50 1.85 -8.51
N VAL A 173 -2.40 2.76 -8.15
CA VAL A 173 -2.78 3.92 -8.97
C VAL A 173 -2.29 5.21 -8.33
N ASN A 174 -1.37 5.90 -8.99
CA ASN A 174 -0.89 7.22 -8.58
C ASN A 174 -1.62 8.33 -9.35
N GLY A 175 -2.36 9.18 -8.64
CA GLY A 175 -3.07 10.34 -9.20
C GLY A 175 -4.52 10.10 -9.58
N GLY A 176 -5.12 8.99 -9.16
CA GLY A 176 -6.50 8.64 -9.48
C GLY A 176 -7.12 7.68 -8.48
N ALA A 177 -8.32 7.21 -8.78
CA ALA A 177 -9.02 6.20 -7.99
C ALA A 177 -9.00 4.84 -8.72
N GLY A 178 -9.03 3.75 -7.95
CA GLY A 178 -8.98 2.38 -8.47
C GLY A 178 -7.72 1.62 -8.02
N GLY A 179 -7.62 0.36 -8.41
CA GLY A 179 -6.58 -0.55 -7.93
C GLY A 179 -6.74 -0.94 -6.46
N ASP A 180 -5.78 -1.72 -5.97
CA ASP A 180 -5.70 -2.14 -4.57
C ASP A 180 -5.21 -0.99 -3.68
N ILE A 181 -4.27 -0.20 -4.20
CA ILE A 181 -3.73 1.02 -3.56
C ILE A 181 -3.98 2.19 -4.49
N ASN A 182 -4.58 3.27 -3.98
CA ASN A 182 -4.72 4.51 -4.71
C ASN A 182 -4.11 5.68 -3.95
N LEU A 183 -3.45 6.58 -4.70
CA LEU A 183 -2.85 7.80 -4.19
C LEU A 183 -3.59 8.96 -4.84
N GLY A 184 -4.44 9.63 -4.08
CA GLY A 184 -5.38 10.61 -4.61
C GLY A 184 -5.81 11.65 -3.59
N TRP A 185 -6.57 12.64 -4.05
CA TRP A 185 -7.01 13.75 -3.22
C TRP A 185 -8.11 13.39 -2.20
N ARG A 186 -8.74 12.20 -2.32
CA ARG A 186 -9.80 11.70 -1.43
C ARG A 186 -9.41 10.44 -0.66
N GLY A 187 -8.15 10.35 -0.22
CA GLY A 187 -7.68 9.26 0.64
C GLY A 187 -8.03 9.45 2.12
N TRP A 188 -8.13 8.34 2.84
CA TRP A 188 -8.34 8.32 4.29
C TRP A 188 -7.01 8.28 5.07
N LEU A 189 -5.91 7.82 4.45
CA LEU A 189 -4.57 7.84 5.06
C LEU A 189 -3.81 9.08 4.60
N ARG A 190 -3.61 10.06 5.47
CA ARG A 190 -2.89 11.29 5.16
C ARG A 190 -1.41 11.14 5.47
N VAL A 191 -0.56 11.41 4.47
CA VAL A 191 0.90 11.38 4.62
C VAL A 191 1.46 12.80 4.69
N GLU A 192 2.25 13.06 5.72
CA GLU A 192 2.95 14.33 5.93
C GLU A 192 4.38 14.08 6.40
N THR A 193 5.23 15.10 6.29
CA THR A 193 6.51 15.09 7.00
C THR A 193 6.24 15.22 8.50
N GLU A 194 7.05 14.55 9.31
CA GLU A 194 7.02 14.76 10.75
C GLU A 194 7.17 16.26 11.07
N ASN A 195 6.50 16.73 12.12
CA ASN A 195 6.42 18.15 12.41
C ASN A 195 7.83 18.75 12.60
N VAL A 196 8.15 19.73 11.76
CA VAL A 196 9.35 20.57 11.87
C VAL A 196 8.89 21.87 12.52
N GLY A 197 9.49 22.23 13.66
CA GLY A 197 9.11 23.44 14.39
C GLY A 197 9.04 24.68 13.50
N ALA A 198 8.00 25.49 13.67
CA ALA A 198 7.75 26.69 12.88
C ALA A 198 8.91 27.71 12.99
N PHE A 199 8.93 28.70 12.09
CA PHE A 199 9.78 29.86 12.27
C PHE A 199 9.26 30.71 13.42
N GLY A 200 10.16 31.40 14.13
CA GLY A 200 9.76 32.38 15.14
C GLY A 200 8.93 33.50 14.51
N GLU A 201 8.01 34.06 15.29
CA GLU A 201 7.22 35.21 14.84
C GLU A 201 8.13 36.43 14.67
N GLY A 202 8.01 37.14 13.55
CA GLY A 202 8.81 38.34 13.25
C GLY A 202 10.21 38.10 12.68
N VAL A 203 10.63 36.85 12.43
CA VAL A 203 11.95 36.55 11.84
C VAL A 203 11.94 36.79 10.33
N SER A 204 12.99 37.43 9.81
CA SER A 204 13.10 37.68 8.36
C SER A 204 13.59 36.44 7.59
N VAL A 205 13.22 36.35 6.30
CA VAL A 205 13.72 35.25 5.43
C VAL A 205 15.24 35.27 5.31
N GLU A 206 15.84 36.47 5.29
CA GLU A 206 17.28 36.67 5.19
C GLU A 206 18.00 36.12 6.43
N GLU A 207 17.49 36.47 7.62
CA GLU A 207 17.99 35.98 8.91
C GLU A 207 17.91 34.44 9.02
N VAL A 208 16.79 33.85 8.61
CA VAL A 208 16.65 32.38 8.56
C VAL A 208 17.61 31.76 7.55
N PHE A 209 17.71 32.34 6.35
CA PHE A 209 18.44 31.75 5.23
C PHE A 209 19.96 31.78 5.45
N PHE A 210 20.51 32.86 6.00
CA PHE A 210 21.93 32.98 6.28
C PHE A 210 22.32 32.49 7.68
N GLY A 211 21.44 32.61 8.68
CA GLY A 211 21.74 32.26 10.07
C GLY A 211 21.38 30.83 10.46
N GLU A 212 20.27 30.27 9.94
CA GLU A 212 19.71 29.02 10.45
C GLU A 212 19.59 27.89 9.42
N ARG A 213 19.82 28.17 8.13
CA ARG A 213 19.57 27.23 7.03
C ARG A 213 20.25 25.87 7.21
N GLY A 214 21.53 25.86 7.59
CA GLY A 214 22.29 24.61 7.78
C GLY A 214 21.69 23.73 8.89
N ARG A 215 21.48 24.33 10.08
CA ARG A 215 20.87 23.66 11.24
C ARG A 215 19.46 23.16 10.93
N ARG A 216 18.65 23.97 10.23
CA ARG A 216 17.27 23.58 9.86
C ARG A 216 17.23 22.52 8.77
N ALA A 217 18.14 22.57 7.80
CA ALA A 217 18.26 21.51 6.80
C ALA A 217 18.59 20.17 7.48
N GLU A 218 19.50 20.16 8.45
CA GLU A 218 19.81 18.97 9.23
C GLU A 218 18.60 18.45 10.02
N VAL A 219 17.84 19.34 10.68
CA VAL A 219 16.62 18.94 11.40
C VAL A 219 15.58 18.35 10.42
N VAL A 220 15.40 18.95 9.24
CA VAL A 220 14.47 18.45 8.23
C VAL A 220 14.93 17.11 7.66
N ASP A 221 16.23 16.93 7.39
CA ASP A 221 16.79 15.68 6.88
C ASP A 221 16.71 14.54 7.90
N GLN A 222 16.73 14.86 9.19
CA GLN A 222 16.53 13.87 10.26
C GLN A 222 15.05 13.51 10.50
N LYS A 223 14.11 14.32 10.02
CA LYS A 223 12.67 14.13 10.27
C LYS A 223 12.10 13.06 9.35
N GLY A 224 11.30 12.18 9.95
CA GLY A 224 10.66 11.09 9.23
C GLY A 224 9.41 11.56 8.48
N TRP A 225 8.69 10.56 7.98
CA TRP A 225 7.35 10.69 7.42
C TRP A 225 6.34 10.11 8.40
N ARG A 226 5.16 10.71 8.45
CA ARG A 226 4.04 10.27 9.27
C ARG A 226 2.84 9.99 8.38
N ALA A 227 2.20 8.84 8.58
CA ALA A 227 0.91 8.51 8.00
C ALA A 227 -0.13 8.43 9.12
N GLU A 228 -1.26 9.12 8.94
CA GLU A 228 -2.33 9.20 9.93
C GLU A 228 -3.68 8.93 9.27
N ASP A 229 -4.49 8.08 9.89
CA ASP A 229 -5.87 7.87 9.46
C ASP A 229 -6.74 9.07 9.89
N VAL A 230 -7.17 9.85 8.90
CA VAL A 230 -8.02 11.03 9.09
C VAL A 230 -9.51 10.72 8.91
N GLY A 231 -9.86 9.49 8.53
CA GLY A 231 -11.24 9.04 8.33
C GLY A 231 -11.91 8.54 9.61
N ALA A 232 -11.14 8.12 10.61
CA ALA A 232 -11.67 7.64 11.88
C ALA A 232 -12.11 8.79 12.81
N ALA A 233 -13.40 8.83 13.13
CA ALA A 233 -13.95 9.74 14.14
C ALA A 233 -13.45 9.33 15.54
N GLY A 234 -12.31 9.89 15.97
CA GLY A 234 -11.72 9.60 17.28
C GLY A 234 -10.20 9.72 17.38
N GLY A 235 -9.51 10.08 16.29
CA GLY A 235 -8.04 10.02 16.21
C GLY A 235 -7.62 8.64 15.72
N GLY A 236 -7.57 8.49 14.40
CA GLY A 236 -7.22 7.23 13.77
C GLY A 236 -5.75 6.86 14.04
N GLY A 237 -5.48 5.56 14.02
CA GLY A 237 -4.11 5.06 14.14
C GLY A 237 -3.20 5.65 13.06
N GLY A 238 -1.89 5.61 13.33
CA GLY A 238 -0.90 6.12 12.41
C GLY A 238 0.47 5.57 12.75
N PHE A 239 1.41 5.73 11.83
CA PHE A 239 2.78 5.25 12.00
C PHE A 239 3.77 6.26 11.40
N VAL A 240 5.02 6.12 11.82
CA VAL A 240 6.13 6.97 11.40
C VAL A 240 7.23 6.09 10.80
N TRP A 241 7.81 6.53 9.68
CA TRP A 241 8.96 5.87 9.05
C TRP A 241 9.99 6.91 8.62
N ARG A 242 11.18 6.45 8.23
CA ARG A 242 12.25 7.31 7.72
C ARG A 242 12.72 6.81 6.36
#